data_AF-A0A433US17-F1
#
_entry.id   AF-A0A433US17-F1
#
_cell.length_a   1.000
_cell.length_b   1.000
_cell.length_c   1.000
_cell.angle_alpha   90.00
_cell.angle_beta   90.00
_cell.angle_gamma   90.00
#
_symmetry.space_group_name_H-M   'P 1'
#
loop_
_entity.id
_entity.type
_entity.pdbx_description
1 polymer ?
#
loop_
_entity_poly.entity_id
_entity_poly.type
_entity_poly.pdbx_seq_one_letter_code
_entity_poly.pdbx_strand_id
1 'polypeptide(L)'
;MKLKVHQKNWLLSFHITSASLWFGTAFCSLALAVYYQNWANGNELYAINAARNLMGEFIIVPSAVSSLVSGLLLCNFTVWGFFKHYWVMAKQILTMMLIVIGSVWLGPLTKQATSISAIERLQVLQNPTYVSIRDAVIVVGAIQTLVLVIIIIISVLKPWGRRKTSP
;
A
#
# COMPACT_ATOMS: atom_id res chain seq x y z
N MET A 1 4.99 9.72 -28.61
CA MET A 1 3.71 10.44 -28.80
C MET A 1 3.27 11.04 -27.45
N LYS A 2 2.88 12.32 -27.38
CA LYS A 2 2.36 12.93 -26.14
C LYS A 2 0.84 12.83 -26.11
N LEU A 3 0.26 12.58 -24.92
CA LEU A 3 -1.21 12.51 -24.77
C LEU A 3 -1.86 13.88 -24.97
N LYS A 4 -3.08 13.89 -25.50
CA LYS A 4 -3.95 15.09 -25.51
C LYS A 4 -4.31 15.46 -24.07
N VAL A 5 -4.64 16.75 -23.83
CA VAL A 5 -4.97 17.26 -22.48
C VAL A 5 -6.08 16.44 -21.80
N HIS A 6 -7.14 16.09 -22.53
CA HIS A 6 -8.24 15.29 -21.98
C HIS A 6 -7.80 13.87 -21.57
N GLN A 7 -7.01 13.19 -22.40
CA GLN A 7 -6.50 11.84 -22.11
C GLN A 7 -5.54 11.85 -20.92
N LYS A 8 -4.69 12.88 -20.82
CA LYS A 8 -3.80 13.09 -19.67
C LYS A 8 -4.60 13.26 -18.38
N ASN A 9 -5.68 14.05 -18.40
CA ASN A 9 -6.49 14.31 -17.22
C ASN A 9 -7.19 13.03 -16.74
N TRP A 10 -7.76 12.24 -17.65
CA TRP A 10 -8.34 10.93 -17.30
C TRP A 10 -7.32 9.97 -16.69
N LEU A 11 -6.14 9.85 -17.30
CA LEU A 11 -5.07 9.01 -16.78
C LEU A 11 -4.61 9.49 -15.39
N LEU A 12 -4.51 10.80 -15.18
CA LEU A 12 -4.17 11.38 -13.90
C LEU A 12 -5.26 11.11 -12.84
N SER A 13 -6.53 11.28 -13.20
CA SER A 13 -7.66 10.95 -12.31
C SER A 13 -7.64 9.48 -11.92
N PHE A 14 -7.45 8.56 -12.88
CA PHE A 14 -7.32 7.14 -12.60
C PHE A 14 -6.14 6.82 -11.67
N HIS A 15 -4.99 7.45 -11.90
CA HIS A 15 -3.81 7.31 -11.04
C HIS A 15 -4.10 7.77 -9.60
N ILE A 16 -4.72 8.94 -9.44
CA ILE A 16 -5.08 9.50 -8.13
C ILE A 16 -6.07 8.58 -7.42
N THR A 17 -7.15 8.16 -8.09
CA THR A 17 -8.13 7.24 -7.50
C THR A 17 -7.49 5.93 -7.06
N SER A 18 -6.62 5.34 -7.88
CA SER A 18 -5.90 4.12 -7.54
C SER A 18 -5.00 4.30 -6.31
N ALA A 19 -4.24 5.41 -6.25
CA ALA A 19 -3.40 5.74 -5.10
C ALA A 19 -4.22 6.00 -3.83
N SER A 20 -5.36 6.70 -3.94
CA SER A 20 -6.27 6.96 -2.83
C SER A 20 -6.92 5.69 -2.28
N LEU A 21 -7.34 4.76 -3.15
CA LEU A 21 -7.86 3.45 -2.73
C LEU A 21 -6.80 2.65 -1.97
N TRP A 22 -5.56 2.65 -2.48
CA TRP A 22 -4.47 1.95 -1.81
C TRP A 22 -4.19 2.53 -0.43
N PHE A 23 -3.99 3.86 -0.34
CA PHE A 23 -3.72 4.54 0.92
C PHE A 23 -4.86 4.38 1.93
N GLY A 24 -6.11 4.66 1.51
CA GLY A 24 -7.27 4.57 2.38
C GLY A 24 -7.46 3.16 2.95
N THR A 25 -7.30 2.13 2.12
CA THR A 25 -7.45 0.73 2.56
C THR A 25 -6.31 0.30 3.47
N ALA A 26 -5.07 0.73 3.20
CA ALA A 26 -3.93 0.48 4.09
C ALA A 26 -4.17 1.13 5.47
N PHE A 27 -4.64 2.37 5.49
CA PHE A 27 -4.97 3.09 6.72
C PHE A 27 -6.11 2.41 7.51
N CYS A 28 -7.21 2.02 6.86
CA CYS A 28 -8.30 1.28 7.50
C CYS A 28 -7.84 -0.08 8.03
N SER A 29 -7.02 -0.81 7.27
CA SER A 29 -6.45 -2.09 7.72
C SER A 29 -5.55 -1.93 8.95
N LEU A 30 -4.76 -0.85 9.02
CA LEU A 30 -3.97 -0.52 10.20
C LEU A 30 -4.86 -0.14 11.39
N ALA A 31 -5.88 0.69 11.17
CA ALA A 31 -6.82 1.09 12.21
C ALA A 31 -7.52 -0.14 12.82
N LEU A 32 -7.96 -1.10 12.00
CA LEU A 32 -8.53 -2.36 12.47
C LEU A 32 -7.53 -3.21 13.28
N ALA A 33 -6.27 -3.25 12.86
CA ALA A 33 -5.22 -3.99 13.58
C ALA A 33 -4.91 -3.39 14.95
N VAL A 34 -5.01 -2.06 15.09
CA VAL A 34 -4.74 -1.35 16.35
C VAL A 34 -5.97 -1.29 17.26
N TYR A 35 -7.17 -1.14 16.70
CA TYR A 35 -8.41 -0.93 17.46
C TYR A 35 -8.75 -2.12 18.35
N TYR A 36 -8.61 -3.35 17.83
CA TYR A 36 -8.85 -4.55 18.61
C TYR A 36 -7.56 -5.07 19.27
N GLN A 37 -7.15 -4.43 20.36
CA GLN A 37 -6.10 -5.00 21.22
C GLN A 37 -6.66 -5.79 22.41
N ASN A 38 -7.92 -5.54 22.79
CA ASN A 38 -8.62 -6.25 23.86
C ASN A 38 -9.75 -7.10 23.28
N TRP A 39 -9.42 -8.34 22.93
CA TRP A 39 -10.34 -9.27 22.28
C TRP A 39 -11.22 -9.98 23.32
N ALA A 40 -12.52 -9.67 23.34
CA ALA A 40 -13.50 -10.40 24.17
C ALA A 40 -14.20 -11.54 23.41
N ASN A 41 -14.13 -11.54 22.08
CA ASN A 41 -14.86 -12.47 21.21
C ASN A 41 -13.98 -12.98 20.06
N GLY A 42 -13.85 -14.30 19.93
CA GLY A 42 -12.98 -14.95 18.94
C GLY A 42 -13.54 -14.93 17.53
N ASN A 43 -14.86 -14.79 17.39
CA ASN A 43 -15.48 -14.65 16.08
C ASN A 43 -15.21 -13.27 15.48
N GLU A 44 -15.22 -12.22 16.30
CA GLU A 44 -14.83 -10.87 15.89
C GLU A 44 -13.34 -10.83 15.51
N LEU A 45 -12.49 -11.49 16.29
CA LEU A 45 -11.06 -11.65 15.98
C LEU A 45 -10.83 -12.25 14.61
N TYR A 46 -11.43 -13.40 14.35
CA TYR A 46 -11.36 -14.04 13.05
C TYR A 46 -11.92 -13.14 11.94
N ALA A 47 -13.09 -12.52 12.16
CA ALA A 47 -13.73 -11.66 11.16
C ALA A 47 -12.85 -10.48 10.75
N ILE A 48 -12.13 -9.87 11.70
CA ILE A 48 -11.21 -8.76 11.40
C ILE A 48 -10.01 -9.25 10.60
N ASN A 49 -9.40 -10.39 10.96
CA ASN A 49 -8.31 -10.95 10.16
C ASN A 49 -8.77 -11.28 8.74
N ALA A 50 -9.94 -11.91 8.60
CA ALA A 50 -10.52 -12.23 7.30
C ALA A 50 -10.81 -10.96 6.47
N ALA A 51 -11.40 -9.92 7.06
CA ALA A 51 -11.66 -8.66 6.39
C ALA A 51 -10.35 -7.99 5.93
N ARG A 52 -9.32 -7.98 6.78
CA ARG A 52 -8.01 -7.42 6.43
C ARG A 52 -7.32 -8.19 5.31
N ASN A 53 -7.41 -9.52 5.33
CA ASN A 53 -6.89 -10.35 4.25
C ASN A 53 -7.63 -10.08 2.92
N LEU A 54 -8.95 -10.02 2.94
CA LEU A 54 -9.78 -9.69 1.78
C LEU A 54 -9.44 -8.30 1.20
N MET A 55 -9.35 -7.29 2.06
CA MET A 55 -8.92 -5.94 1.66
C MET A 55 -7.52 -5.95 1.04
N GLY A 56 -6.61 -6.74 1.59
CA GLY A 56 -5.26 -6.96 1.06
C GLY A 56 -5.29 -7.46 -0.39
N GLU A 57 -6.01 -8.56 -0.62
CA GLU A 57 -6.03 -9.24 -1.92
C GLU A 57 -6.83 -8.50 -2.99
N PHE A 58 -8.00 -7.95 -2.63
CA PHE A 58 -8.95 -7.43 -3.61
C PHE A 58 -8.92 -5.91 -3.78
N ILE A 59 -8.35 -5.18 -2.83
CA ILE A 59 -8.30 -3.71 -2.91
C ILE A 59 -6.86 -3.21 -2.92
N ILE A 60 -6.04 -3.56 -1.91
CA ILE A 60 -4.67 -3.07 -1.77
C ILE A 60 -3.82 -3.50 -2.97
N VAL A 61 -3.73 -4.80 -3.27
CA VAL A 61 -2.89 -5.29 -4.36
C VAL A 61 -3.31 -4.72 -5.73
N PRO A 62 -4.59 -4.79 -6.16
CA PRO A 62 -5.01 -4.24 -7.44
C PRO A 62 -4.83 -2.73 -7.55
N SER A 63 -5.13 -1.98 -6.48
CA SER A 63 -4.98 -0.51 -6.49
C SER A 63 -3.52 -0.07 -6.50
N ALA A 64 -2.63 -0.78 -5.79
CA ALA A 64 -1.19 -0.52 -5.81
C ALA A 64 -0.58 -0.77 -7.19
N VAL A 65 -0.91 -1.91 -7.82
CA VAL A 65 -0.48 -2.23 -9.20
C VAL A 65 -1.04 -1.20 -10.19
N SER A 66 -2.33 -0.86 -10.08
CA SER A 66 -2.95 0.15 -10.94
C SER A 66 -2.30 1.52 -10.80
N SER A 67 -1.93 1.92 -9.57
CA SER A 67 -1.18 3.15 -9.29
C SER A 67 0.22 3.12 -9.90
N LEU A 68 0.95 2.00 -9.78
CA LEU A 68 2.27 1.82 -10.38
C LEU A 68 2.22 1.95 -11.90
N VAL A 69 1.33 1.19 -12.56
CA VAL A 69 1.17 1.18 -14.01
C VAL A 69 0.79 2.55 -14.53
N SER A 70 -0.24 3.18 -13.95
CA SER A 70 -0.66 4.53 -14.34
C SER A 70 0.43 5.58 -14.09
N GLY A 71 1.22 5.45 -13.01
CA GLY A 71 2.38 6.29 -12.74
C GLY A 71 3.47 6.16 -13.81
N LEU A 72 3.77 4.94 -14.26
CA LEU A 72 4.71 4.68 -15.36
C LEU A 72 4.20 5.26 -16.69
N LEU A 73 2.91 5.11 -16.99
CA LEU A 73 2.28 5.71 -18.16
C LEU A 73 2.38 7.24 -18.13
N LEU A 74 2.10 7.86 -16.98
CA LEU A 74 2.27 9.31 -16.80
C LEU A 74 3.73 9.73 -17.00
N CYS A 75 4.71 8.94 -16.53
CA CYS A 75 6.12 9.21 -16.79
C CYS A 75 6.43 9.19 -18.30
N ASN A 76 5.95 8.19 -19.03
CA ASN A 76 6.27 8.00 -20.45
C ASN A 76 5.56 9.00 -21.38
N PHE A 77 4.32 9.36 -21.06
CA PHE A 77 3.47 10.14 -21.95
C PHE A 77 3.38 11.64 -21.63
N THR A 78 4.00 12.07 -20.52
CA THR A 78 4.01 13.49 -20.12
C THR A 78 5.44 14.04 -20.06
N VAL A 79 5.57 15.32 -19.72
CA VAL A 79 6.88 15.99 -19.62
C VAL A 79 7.77 15.40 -18.53
N TRP A 80 7.20 14.67 -17.58
CA TRP A 80 7.92 14.17 -16.41
C TRP A 80 9.02 13.19 -16.77
N GLY A 81 8.77 12.07 -17.45
CA GLY A 81 9.81 11.06 -17.70
C GLY A 81 10.33 10.39 -16.42
N PHE A 82 10.55 9.08 -16.46
CA PHE A 82 10.98 8.33 -15.27
C PHE A 82 12.34 8.82 -14.73
N PHE A 83 13.32 9.00 -15.62
CA PHE A 83 14.70 9.36 -15.24
C PHE A 83 15.02 10.85 -15.31
N LYS A 84 14.04 11.73 -15.58
CA LYS A 84 14.32 13.17 -15.74
C LYS A 84 14.27 13.95 -14.43
N HIS A 85 13.53 13.48 -13.44
CA HIS A 85 13.37 14.19 -12.16
C HIS A 85 13.65 13.27 -10.98
N TYR A 86 14.41 13.76 -9.99
CA TYR A 86 14.75 12.98 -8.81
C TYR A 86 13.52 12.59 -7.98
N TRP A 87 12.54 13.49 -7.80
CA TRP A 87 11.32 13.16 -7.07
C TRP A 87 10.48 12.07 -7.75
N VAL A 88 10.46 12.03 -9.09
CA VAL A 88 9.75 10.99 -9.84
C VAL A 88 10.40 9.63 -9.58
N MET A 89 11.73 9.56 -9.66
CA MET A 89 12.47 8.33 -9.35
C MET A 89 12.24 7.89 -7.91
N ALA A 90 12.41 8.81 -6.95
CA ALA A 90 12.27 8.52 -5.52
C ALA A 90 10.90 7.93 -5.20
N LYS A 91 9.81 8.61 -5.60
CA LYS A 91 8.45 8.12 -5.32
C LYS A 91 8.16 6.78 -6.01
N GLN A 92 8.69 6.57 -7.21
CA GLN A 92 8.41 5.37 -7.99
C GLN A 92 9.17 4.16 -7.43
N ILE A 93 10.43 4.35 -7.00
CA ILE A 93 11.22 3.32 -6.31
C ILE A 93 10.56 2.97 -4.98
N LEU A 94 10.18 3.96 -4.17
CA LEU A 94 9.45 3.71 -2.92
C LEU A 94 8.14 2.96 -3.16
N THR A 95 7.38 3.34 -4.19
CA THR A 95 6.15 2.63 -4.57
C THR A 95 6.40 1.16 -4.89
N MET A 96 7.43 0.86 -5.69
CA MET A 96 7.80 -0.53 -6.01
C MET A 96 8.22 -1.31 -4.76
N MET A 97 9.03 -0.70 -3.89
CA MET A 97 9.44 -1.32 -2.62
C MET A 97 8.23 -1.66 -1.74
N LEU A 98 7.26 -0.75 -1.61
CA LEU A 98 6.05 -0.99 -0.83
C LEU A 98 5.18 -2.11 -1.43
N ILE A 99 5.10 -2.22 -2.75
CA ILE A 99 4.37 -3.31 -3.41
C ILE A 99 5.04 -4.65 -3.11
N VAL A 100 6.38 -4.72 -3.18
CA VAL A 100 7.11 -5.96 -2.89
C VAL A 100 6.95 -6.35 -1.42
N ILE A 101 7.19 -5.43 -0.49
CA ILE A 101 7.04 -5.68 0.95
C ILE A 101 5.60 -6.08 1.27
N GLY A 102 4.61 -5.36 0.73
CA GLY A 102 3.20 -5.63 0.93
C GLY A 102 2.77 -7.01 0.42
N SER A 103 3.12 -7.35 -0.83
CA SER A 103 2.64 -8.57 -1.47
C SER A 103 3.43 -9.82 -1.09
N VAL A 104 4.75 -9.72 -0.97
CA VAL A 104 5.63 -10.87 -0.72
C VAL A 104 5.78 -11.16 0.76
N TRP A 105 5.67 -10.15 1.63
CA TRP A 105 5.91 -10.31 3.06
C TRP A 105 4.64 -10.17 3.88
N LEU A 106 3.94 -9.03 3.79
CA LEU A 106 2.71 -8.81 4.57
C LEU A 106 1.55 -9.72 4.13
N GLY A 107 1.35 -9.92 2.83
CA GLY A 107 0.26 -10.74 2.28
C GLY A 107 0.23 -12.17 2.86
N PRO A 108 1.35 -12.93 2.82
CA PRO A 108 1.41 -14.25 3.44
C PRO A 108 1.14 -14.23 4.95
N LEU A 109 1.67 -13.23 5.67
CA LEU A 109 1.46 -13.09 7.11
C LEU A 109 -0.02 -12.83 7.45
N THR A 110 -0.72 -11.98 6.69
CA THR A 110 -2.15 -11.75 6.91
C THR A 110 -3.00 -12.98 6.60
N LYS A 111 -2.62 -13.77 5.59
CA LYS A 111 -3.27 -15.07 5.29
C LYS A 111 -3.07 -16.06 6.43
N GLN A 112 -1.85 -16.16 6.94
CA GLN A 112 -1.52 -17.04 8.06
C GLN A 112 -2.24 -16.63 9.35
N ALA A 113 -2.30 -15.34 9.67
CA ALA A 113 -3.09 -14.85 10.80
C ALA A 113 -4.57 -15.22 10.67
N THR A 114 -5.12 -15.11 9.46
CA THR A 114 -6.51 -15.48 9.16
C THR A 114 -6.75 -16.98 9.33
N SER A 115 -5.85 -17.84 8.84
CA SER A 115 -6.00 -19.29 8.98
C SER A 115 -5.88 -19.77 10.42
N ILE A 116 -4.91 -19.24 11.19
CA ILE A 116 -4.75 -19.56 12.62
C ILE A 116 -5.99 -19.11 13.40
N SER A 117 -6.45 -17.86 13.19
CA SER A 117 -7.61 -17.35 13.91
C SER A 117 -8.93 -18.02 13.54
N ALA A 118 -9.05 -18.59 12.33
CA ALA A 118 -10.23 -19.38 11.94
C ALA A 118 -10.43 -20.61 12.82
N ILE A 119 -9.33 -21.24 13.23
CA ILE A 119 -9.30 -22.47 14.01
C ILE A 119 -9.29 -22.16 15.51
N GLU A 120 -8.34 -21.35 15.95
CA GLU A 120 -8.04 -21.14 17.38
C GLU A 120 -8.90 -20.05 18.05
N ARG A 121 -9.56 -19.19 17.26
CA ARG A 121 -10.53 -18.17 17.72
C ARG A 121 -10.01 -17.16 18.75
N LEU A 122 -10.23 -17.37 20.06
CA LEU A 122 -9.60 -16.54 21.12
C LEU A 122 -8.29 -17.13 21.63
N GLN A 123 -8.11 -18.45 21.48
CA GLN A 123 -6.92 -19.14 21.97
C GLN A 123 -5.65 -18.73 21.21
N VAL A 124 -5.81 -18.13 20.02
CA VAL A 124 -4.74 -17.51 19.21
C VAL A 124 -3.92 -16.51 20.03
N LEU A 125 -4.50 -15.87 21.04
CA LEU A 125 -3.80 -14.87 21.85
C LEU A 125 -2.68 -15.49 22.70
N GLN A 126 -2.74 -16.81 22.91
CA GLN A 126 -1.69 -17.59 23.58
C GLN A 126 -0.72 -18.23 22.56
N ASN A 127 -1.01 -18.13 21.26
CA ASN A 127 -0.17 -18.66 20.20
C ASN A 127 0.96 -17.66 19.89
N PRO A 128 2.23 -18.00 20.20
CA PRO A 128 3.35 -17.07 20.02
C PRO A 128 3.57 -16.69 18.56
N THR A 129 3.25 -17.60 17.62
CA THR A 129 3.34 -17.33 16.19
C THR A 129 2.35 -16.26 15.78
N TYR A 130 1.09 -16.37 16.22
CA TYR A 130 0.07 -15.36 15.90
C TYR A 130 0.43 -13.99 16.49
N VAL A 131 0.88 -13.95 17.74
CA VAL A 131 1.28 -12.70 18.41
C VAL A 131 2.41 -12.01 17.66
N SER A 132 3.44 -12.76 17.26
CA SER A 132 4.54 -12.23 16.43
C SER A 132 4.05 -11.69 15.08
N ILE A 133 3.15 -12.41 14.40
CA ILE A 133 2.55 -11.97 13.14
C ILE A 133 1.75 -10.68 13.34
N ARG A 134 0.90 -10.62 14.37
CA ARG A 134 0.08 -9.44 14.68
C ARG A 134 0.96 -8.21 14.86
N ASP A 135 2.00 -8.32 15.68
CA ASP A 135 2.88 -7.20 15.99
C ASP A 135 3.68 -6.77 14.76
N ALA A 136 4.21 -7.72 13.97
CA ALA A 136 4.88 -7.43 12.70
C ALA A 136 3.95 -6.71 11.71
N VAL A 137 2.71 -7.17 11.57
CA VAL A 137 1.73 -6.58 10.66
C VAL A 137 1.32 -5.16 11.09
N ILE A 138 1.21 -4.89 12.40
CA ILE A 138 0.94 -3.54 12.91
C ILE A 138 2.12 -2.61 12.60
N VAL A 139 3.34 -3.00 12.98
CA VAL A 139 4.53 -2.15 12.81
C VAL A 139 4.81 -1.88 11.33
N VAL A 140 4.87 -2.93 10.52
CA VAL A 140 5.16 -2.80 9.09
C VAL A 140 4.00 -2.10 8.37
N GLY A 141 2.75 -2.37 8.75
CA GLY A 141 1.57 -1.65 8.24
C GLY A 141 1.60 -0.15 8.54
N ALA A 142 2.04 0.24 9.74
CA ALA A 142 2.22 1.63 10.13
C ALA A 142 3.33 2.31 9.30
N ILE A 143 4.48 1.66 9.17
CA ILE A 143 5.60 2.15 8.35
C ILE A 143 5.14 2.32 6.89
N GLN A 144 4.47 1.31 6.31
CA GLN A 144 3.99 1.35 4.94
C GLN A 144 2.97 2.48 4.72
N THR A 145 2.04 2.67 5.65
CA THR A 145 1.07 3.76 5.60
C THR A 145 1.75 5.12 5.68
N LEU A 146 2.75 5.28 6.56
CA LEU A 146 3.54 6.50 6.66
C LEU A 146 4.34 6.79 5.38
N VAL A 147 4.97 5.77 4.78
CA VAL A 147 5.70 5.94 3.52
C VAL A 147 4.76 6.31 2.37
N LEU A 148 3.51 5.80 2.34
CA LEU A 148 2.51 6.25 1.38
C LEU A 148 2.18 7.75 1.55
N VAL A 149 2.07 8.25 2.79
CA VAL A 149 1.92 9.69 3.05
C VAL A 149 3.12 10.47 2.51
N ILE A 150 4.34 10.00 2.74
CA ILE A 150 5.56 10.62 2.21
C ILE A 150 5.53 10.65 0.68
N ILE A 151 5.12 9.57 0.02
CA ILE A 151 4.96 9.50 -1.44
C ILE A 151 3.95 10.52 -1.95
N ILE A 152 2.82 10.70 -1.25
CA ILE A 152 1.81 11.72 -1.58
C ILE A 152 2.42 13.11 -1.46
N ILE A 153 3.12 13.40 -0.35
CA ILE A 153 3.81 14.69 -0.12
C ILE A 153 4.83 14.97 -1.23
N ILE A 154 5.67 13.99 -1.58
CA ILE A 154 6.64 14.09 -2.68
C ILE A 154 5.93 14.37 -4.02
N SER A 155 4.76 13.78 -4.24
CA SER A 155 4.00 13.98 -5.48
C SER A 155 3.42 15.38 -5.63
N VAL A 156 3.11 16.05 -4.51
CA VAL A 156 2.58 17.42 -4.49
C VAL A 156 3.71 18.44 -4.47
N LEU A 157 4.65 18.32 -3.53
CA LEU A 157 5.75 19.27 -3.34
C LEU A 157 6.83 19.16 -4.43
N LYS A 158 6.95 17.98 -5.07
CA LYS A 158 7.89 17.68 -6.17
C LYS A 158 9.32 18.14 -5.87
N PRO A 159 9.94 17.65 -4.78
CA PRO A 159 11.23 18.17 -4.36
C PRO A 159 12.35 17.79 -5.36
N TRP A 160 13.56 18.33 -5.20
CA TRP A 160 14.77 17.90 -5.95
C TRP A 160 14.80 18.14 -7.47
N GLY A 161 13.77 18.74 -8.08
CA GLY A 161 13.83 19.30 -9.43
C GLY A 161 14.20 18.31 -10.55
N ARG A 162 14.72 18.84 -11.67
CA ARG A 162 15.13 18.08 -12.86
C ARG A 162 16.61 17.70 -12.77
N ARG A 163 16.95 16.48 -13.18
CA ARG A 163 18.34 16.02 -13.31
C ARG A 163 19.07 16.85 -14.36
N LYS A 164 20.28 17.32 -14.02
CA LYS A 164 21.23 17.84 -15.00
C LYS A 164 21.79 16.64 -15.76
N THR A 165 21.29 16.39 -16.95
CA THR A 165 21.95 15.48 -17.89
C THR A 165 23.03 16.29 -18.59
N SER A 166 24.31 15.99 -18.31
CA SER A 166 25.41 16.50 -19.12
C SER A 166 25.16 16.13 -20.59
N PRO A 167 25.44 17.03 -21.55
CA PRO A 167 25.25 16.77 -22.97
C PRO A 167 26.08 15.57 -23.45
#